data_AF-A0A368TYX6-F1
#
_entry.id   AF-A0A368TYX6-F1
#
_cell.length_a   1.000
_cell.length_b   1.000
_cell.length_c   1.000
_cell.angle_alpha   90.00
_cell.angle_beta   90.00
_cell.angle_gamma   90.00
#
_symmetry.space_group_name_H-M   'P 1'
#
loop_
_entity.id
_entity.type
_entity.pdbx_description
1 polymer ?
#
loop_
_entity_poly.entity_id
_entity_poly.type
_entity_poly.pdbx_seq_one_letter_code
_entity_poly.pdbx_strand_id
1 'polypeptide(L)'
;MQMSGLQNIILHHSYFTGLRVAIPCAGHTYLVGTNGAGKTSALLLIPMFYGKEPASLVVQAADKGNFVSYYLPNAQSMIVFEYQRLTGETCCAVIYRHRQNQYAYRFVKGNYLAGSRLYSPTCYFLWHSIDIRQLSHQIT
;
A
#
# COMPACT_ATOMS: atom_id res chain seq x y z
N MET A 1 -21.85 8.42 12.94
CA MET A 1 -20.79 9.37 12.54
C MET A 1 -19.85 8.66 11.58
N GLN A 2 -19.58 9.22 10.40
CA GLN A 2 -18.52 8.68 9.53
C GLN A 2 -17.16 8.96 10.18
N MET A 3 -16.35 7.92 10.37
CA MET A 3 -15.01 8.07 10.95
C MET A 3 -14.05 8.50 9.85
N SER A 4 -13.70 9.78 9.80
CA SER A 4 -12.61 10.27 8.97
C SER A 4 -11.25 9.73 9.45
N GLY A 5 -10.28 9.61 8.55
CA GLY A 5 -8.94 9.08 8.84
C GLY A 5 -8.66 7.78 8.08
N LEU A 6 -7.57 7.12 8.47
CA LEU A 6 -7.11 5.87 7.86
C LEU A 6 -8.12 4.74 8.07
N GLN A 7 -8.62 4.15 6.97
CA GLN A 7 -9.58 3.06 7.00
C GLN A 7 -8.91 1.70 6.80
N ASN A 8 -8.00 1.61 5.83
CA ASN A 8 -7.31 0.38 5.50
C ASN A 8 -5.88 0.65 5.04
N ILE A 9 -4.96 -0.24 5.41
CA ILE A 9 -3.66 -0.38 4.75
C ILE A 9 -3.75 -1.63 3.88
N ILE A 10 -3.59 -1.49 2.57
CA ILE A 10 -3.56 -2.62 1.64
C ILE A 10 -2.14 -2.79 1.10
N LEU A 11 -1.64 -4.02 1.22
CA LEU A 11 -0.37 -4.47 0.70
C LEU A 11 -0.64 -5.30 -0.56
N HIS A 12 -0.06 -4.92 -1.69
CA HIS A 12 -0.16 -5.68 -2.92
C HIS A 12 1.24 -6.11 -3.35
N HIS A 13 1.52 -7.41 -3.44
CA HIS A 13 2.85 -7.96 -3.77
C HIS A 13 3.99 -7.30 -2.98
N SER A 14 3.74 -6.94 -1.71
CA SER A 14 4.72 -6.30 -0.82
C SER A 14 5.62 -7.37 -0.18
N TYR A 15 6.02 -7.21 1.08
CA TYR A 15 6.72 -8.26 1.84
C TYR A 15 5.87 -9.55 2.03
N PHE A 16 4.59 -9.50 1.68
CA PHE A 16 3.78 -10.67 1.34
C PHE A 16 3.76 -10.86 -0.17
N THR A 17 4.80 -11.51 -0.70
CA THR A 17 4.96 -11.75 -2.15
C THR A 17 3.79 -12.55 -2.71
N GLY A 18 3.23 -12.12 -3.85
CA GLY A 18 2.13 -12.83 -4.51
C GLY A 18 0.76 -12.62 -3.87
N LEU A 19 0.67 -11.89 -2.76
CA LEU A 19 -0.56 -11.72 -2.01
C LEU A 19 -1.06 -10.28 -2.05
N ARG A 20 -2.38 -10.14 -1.89
CA ARG A 20 -3.04 -8.89 -1.52
C ARG A 20 -3.54 -9.04 -0.09
N VAL A 21 -3.02 -8.23 0.83
CA VAL A 21 -3.37 -8.25 2.24
C VAL A 21 -3.97 -6.91 2.62
N ALA A 22 -5.18 -6.90 3.18
CA ALA A 22 -5.81 -5.70 3.71
C ALA A 22 -5.77 -5.75 5.24
N ILE A 23 -5.35 -4.65 5.85
CA ILE A 23 -5.29 -4.45 7.29
C ILE A 23 -6.31 -3.36 7.64
N PRO A 24 -7.45 -3.73 8.23
CA PRO A 24 -8.40 -2.76 8.75
C PRO A 24 -7.72 -1.84 9.76
N CYS A 25 -8.04 -0.56 9.68
CA CYS A 25 -7.54 0.48 10.59
C CYS A 25 -8.68 1.28 11.21
N ALA A 26 -9.92 1.09 10.75
CA ALA A 26 -11.09 1.68 11.37
C ALA A 26 -11.33 1.07 12.76
N GLY A 27 -11.43 1.93 13.77
CA GLY A 27 -11.63 1.51 15.16
C GLY A 27 -10.40 0.83 15.75
N HIS A 28 -10.59 -0.31 16.43
CA HIS A 28 -9.53 -1.07 17.08
C HIS A 28 -9.17 -2.32 16.27
N THR A 29 -7.90 -2.42 15.86
CA THR A 29 -7.36 -3.61 15.21
C THR A 29 -6.15 -4.11 15.98
N TYR A 30 -6.11 -5.41 16.25
CA TYR A 30 -4.98 -6.08 16.90
C TYR A 30 -4.33 -7.08 15.92
N LEU A 31 -3.01 -6.97 15.73
CA LEU A 31 -2.24 -7.82 14.83
C LEU A 31 -1.65 -9.00 15.60
N VAL A 32 -2.07 -10.23 15.25
CA VAL A 32 -1.59 -11.49 15.85
C VAL A 32 -0.74 -12.26 14.84
N GLY A 33 0.28 -12.97 15.32
CA GLY A 33 1.13 -13.82 14.50
C GLY A 33 2.44 -14.16 15.18
N THR A 34 3.20 -15.09 14.62
CA THR A 34 4.52 -15.50 15.13
C THR A 34 5.57 -14.38 14.99
N ASN A 35 6.71 -14.53 15.67
CA ASN A 35 7.85 -13.64 15.46
C ASN A 35 8.31 -13.71 14.01
N GLY A 36 8.64 -12.56 13.42
CA GLY A 36 8.98 -12.47 11.99
C GLY A 36 7.79 -12.37 11.03
N ALA A 37 6.55 -12.59 11.47
CA ALA A 37 5.35 -12.57 10.60
C ALA A 37 4.99 -11.20 9.96
N GLY A 38 5.80 -10.15 10.19
CA GLY A 38 5.59 -8.84 9.58
C GLY A 38 4.68 -7.87 10.36
N LYS A 39 4.36 -8.16 11.63
CA LYS A 39 3.53 -7.30 12.49
C LYS A 39 4.12 -5.90 12.68
N THR A 40 5.38 -5.84 13.12
CA THR A 40 6.11 -4.56 13.29
C THR A 40 6.19 -3.82 11.97
N SER A 41 6.43 -4.54 10.87
CA SER A 41 6.47 -3.96 9.53
C SER A 41 5.13 -3.33 9.13
N ALA A 42 3.99 -3.98 9.42
CA ALA A 42 2.67 -3.39 9.22
C ALA A 42 2.45 -2.13 10.07
N LEU A 43 2.80 -2.19 11.37
CA LEU A 43 2.61 -1.06 12.29
C LEU A 43 3.44 0.17 11.90
N LEU A 44 4.65 -0.03 11.36
CA LEU A 44 5.52 1.06 10.90
C LEU A 44 4.95 1.84 9.71
N LEU A 45 3.95 1.31 9.00
CA LEU A 45 3.26 2.02 7.92
C LEU A 45 2.27 3.07 8.45
N ILE A 46 1.79 2.96 9.69
CA ILE A 46 0.84 3.93 10.26
C ILE A 46 1.47 5.33 10.38
N PRO A 47 2.67 5.52 10.98
CA PRO A 47 3.32 6.83 10.99
C PRO A 47 3.63 7.39 9.60
N MET A 48 3.87 6.52 8.61
CA MET A 48 4.13 6.94 7.24
C MET A 48 2.90 7.61 6.62
N PHE A 49 1.70 7.08 6.88
CA PHE A 49 0.46 7.75 6.47
C PHE A 49 0.37 9.18 7.03
N TYR A 50 0.90 9.42 8.24
CA TYR A 50 0.95 10.73 8.88
C TYR A 50 2.22 11.55 8.53
N GLY A 51 2.96 11.16 7.48
CA GLY A 51 4.06 11.96 6.94
C GLY A 51 5.47 11.57 7.44
N LYS A 52 5.62 10.45 8.16
CA LYS A 52 6.97 9.92 8.46
C LYS A 52 7.67 9.46 7.18
N GLU A 53 8.90 9.92 6.98
CA GLU A 53 9.72 9.59 5.81
C GLU A 53 10.00 8.08 5.71
N PRO A 54 9.75 7.41 4.56
CA PRO A 54 9.98 5.98 4.37
C PRO A 54 11.42 5.52 4.68
N ALA A 55 12.42 6.35 4.34
CA ALA A 55 13.83 6.05 4.62
C ALA A 55 14.11 5.85 6.13
N SER A 56 13.37 6.53 7.00
CA SER A 56 13.52 6.42 8.46
C SER A 56 12.98 5.10 9.05
N LEU A 57 12.16 4.36 8.30
CA LEU A 57 11.60 3.08 8.76
C LEU A 57 12.61 1.94 8.67
N VAL A 58 13.60 2.06 7.79
CA VAL A 58 14.60 1.03 7.50
C VAL A 58 15.51 0.78 8.70
N VAL A 59 15.89 1.85 9.41
CA VAL A 59 16.76 1.78 10.59
C VAL A 59 16.13 0.94 11.71
N GLN A 60 14.79 0.87 11.77
CA GLN A 60 14.07 0.12 12.80
C GLN A 60 13.90 -1.38 12.45
N ALA A 61 14.27 -1.79 11.24
CA ALA A 61 14.06 -3.12 10.70
C ALA A 61 15.40 -3.78 10.35
N ALA A 62 16.34 -3.77 11.31
CA ALA A 62 17.80 -3.99 11.25
C ALA A 62 18.41 -5.03 10.27
N ASP A 63 17.63 -5.89 9.61
CA ASP A 63 18.08 -6.91 8.63
C ASP A 63 17.38 -6.83 7.26
N LYS A 64 16.51 -5.85 7.01
CA LYS A 64 15.53 -5.90 5.90
C LYS A 64 15.91 -5.13 4.63
N GLY A 65 17.10 -4.55 4.55
CA GLY A 65 17.49 -3.71 3.40
C GLY A 65 16.70 -2.40 3.33
N ASN A 66 16.80 -1.66 2.22
CA ASN A 66 16.11 -0.37 2.09
C ASN A 66 14.57 -0.53 1.95
N PHE A 67 13.84 0.57 2.14
CA PHE A 67 12.37 0.59 2.13
C PHE A 67 11.79 -0.01 0.84
N VAL A 68 12.37 0.35 -0.31
CA VAL A 68 11.88 -0.09 -1.63
C VAL A 68 12.13 -1.58 -1.81
N SER A 69 13.30 -2.09 -1.43
CA SER A 69 13.57 -3.53 -1.49
C SER A 69 12.65 -4.34 -0.58
N TYR A 70 12.34 -3.82 0.60
CA TYR A 70 11.54 -4.57 1.58
C TYR A 70 10.02 -4.51 1.31
N TYR A 71 9.45 -3.31 1.19
CA TYR A 71 8.01 -3.14 1.01
C TYR A 71 7.57 -3.16 -0.45
N LEU A 72 8.47 -2.87 -1.39
CA LEU A 72 8.17 -2.74 -2.80
C LEU A 72 9.08 -3.64 -3.65
N PRO A 73 9.16 -4.96 -3.40
CA PRO A 73 10.20 -5.82 -3.97
C PRO A 73 10.16 -5.95 -5.51
N ASN A 74 9.00 -5.75 -6.14
CA ASN A 74 8.82 -5.89 -7.59
C ASN A 74 7.95 -4.77 -8.18
N ALA A 75 7.80 -4.75 -9.51
CA ALA A 75 7.06 -3.71 -10.22
C ALA A 75 5.54 -3.70 -9.91
N GLN A 76 4.99 -4.82 -9.42
CA GLN A 76 3.59 -4.92 -9.00
C GLN A 76 3.39 -4.49 -7.55
N SER A 77 4.48 -4.24 -6.81
CA SER A 77 4.40 -3.98 -5.39
C SER A 77 3.82 -2.60 -5.11
N MET A 78 2.81 -2.57 -4.24
CA MET A 78 2.13 -1.34 -3.83
C MET A 78 1.77 -1.39 -2.34
N ILE A 79 1.81 -0.23 -1.71
CA ILE A 79 1.14 0.04 -0.43
C ILE A 79 0.04 1.05 -0.73
N VAL A 80 -1.18 0.76 -0.31
CA VAL A 80 -2.33 1.65 -0.48
C VAL A 80 -2.86 2.00 0.90
N PHE A 81 -2.85 3.29 1.21
CA PHE A 81 -3.56 3.85 2.35
C PHE A 81 -4.92 4.31 1.88
N GLU A 82 -5.97 3.56 2.21
CA GLU A 82 -7.34 3.99 2.00
C GLU A 82 -7.80 4.80 3.22
N TYR A 83 -8.29 6.01 2.98
CA TYR A 83 -8.70 6.94 4.03
C TYR A 83 -9.97 7.69 3.67
N GLN A 84 -10.70 8.12 4.69
CA GLN A 84 -11.87 8.97 4.54
C GLN A 84 -11.51 10.40 4.95
N ARG A 85 -11.79 11.37 4.08
CA ARG A 85 -11.64 12.79 4.38
C ARG A 85 -12.72 13.26 5.35
N LEU A 86 -12.50 14.40 6.00
CA LEU A 86 -13.52 15.07 6.82
C LEU A 86 -14.80 15.40 6.02
N THR A 87 -14.67 15.58 4.71
CA THR A 87 -15.79 15.79 3.77
C THR A 87 -16.59 14.53 3.46
N GLY A 88 -16.21 13.37 4.01
CA GLY A 88 -16.85 12.07 3.75
C GLY A 88 -16.33 11.35 2.49
N GLU A 89 -15.52 12.00 1.65
CA GLU A 89 -14.93 11.40 0.45
C GLU A 89 -13.90 10.31 0.82
N THR A 90 -14.02 9.12 0.23
CA THR A 90 -12.97 8.09 0.27
C THR A 90 -11.89 8.37 -0.76
N CYS A 91 -10.64 8.31 -0.32
CA CYS A 91 -9.46 8.50 -1.14
C CYS A 91 -8.40 7.44 -0.82
N CYS A 92 -7.43 7.32 -1.71
CA CYS A 92 -6.28 6.45 -1.57
C CYS A 92 -5.00 7.28 -1.73
N ALA A 93 -4.01 7.03 -0.87
CA ALA A 93 -2.61 7.39 -1.11
C ALA A 93 -1.85 6.11 -1.44
N VAL A 94 -1.32 6.03 -2.65
CA VAL A 94 -0.67 4.83 -3.19
C VAL A 94 0.83 5.07 -3.26
N ILE A 95 1.60 4.19 -2.65
CA ILE A 95 3.05 4.11 -2.80
C ILE A 95 3.35 2.89 -3.66
N TYR A 96 4.14 3.06 -4.71
CA TYR A 96 4.49 1.99 -5.62
C TYR A 96 5.96 2.07 -6.03
N ARG A 97 6.52 0.94 -6.47
CA ARG A 97 7.89 0.92 -7.02
C ARG A 97 7.91 1.74 -8.31
N HIS A 98 8.78 2.73 -8.34
CA HIS A 98 9.11 3.49 -9.54
C HIS A 98 10.46 2.98 -10.11
N ARG A 99 10.99 3.63 -11.14
CA ARG A 99 12.27 3.29 -11.81
C ARG A 99 13.37 2.95 -10.79
N GLN A 100 14.28 2.06 -11.19
CA GLN A 100 15.43 1.52 -10.44
C GLN A 100 15.57 2.02 -8.98
N ASN A 101 14.95 1.27 -8.07
CA ASN A 101 15.05 1.41 -6.62
C ASN A 101 14.49 2.72 -6.00
N GLN A 102 13.62 3.41 -6.73
CA GLN A 102 12.85 4.54 -6.20
C GLN A 102 11.39 4.13 -5.95
N TYR A 103 10.69 4.94 -5.16
CA TYR A 103 9.25 4.87 -4.98
C TYR A 103 8.60 6.19 -5.39
N ALA A 104 7.31 6.14 -5.71
CA ALA A 104 6.52 7.32 -6.01
C ALA A 104 5.18 7.25 -5.29
N TYR A 105 4.62 8.43 -5.01
CA TYR A 105 3.27 8.58 -4.48
C TYR A 105 2.28 8.90 -5.59
N ARG A 106 1.07 8.38 -5.46
CA ARG A 106 -0.08 8.82 -6.24
C ARG A 106 -1.33 8.89 -5.37
N PHE A 107 -2.04 10.00 -5.46
CA PHE A 107 -3.30 10.21 -4.77
C PHE A 107 -4.47 9.95 -5.73
N VAL A 108 -5.44 9.16 -5.27
CA VAL A 108 -6.57 8.72 -6.08
C VAL A 108 -7.85 8.92 -5.29
N LYS A 109 -8.91 9.42 -5.94
CA LYS A 109 -10.25 9.43 -5.33
C LYS A 109 -10.91 8.07 -5.55
N GLY A 110 -11.54 7.53 -4.51
CA GLY A 110 -12.26 6.25 -4.56
C GLY A 110 -11.81 5.25 -3.51
N ASN A 111 -12.56 4.14 -3.47
CA ASN A 111 -12.33 3.00 -2.59
C ASN A 111 -11.56 1.91 -3.37
N TYR A 112 -10.48 1.40 -2.78
CA TYR A 112 -9.62 0.38 -3.39
C TYR A 112 -10.23 -1.02 -3.27
N LEU A 113 -10.88 -1.31 -2.15
CA LEU A 113 -11.44 -2.64 -1.84
C LEU A 113 -12.80 -2.89 -2.50
N ALA A 114 -13.58 -1.85 -2.81
CA ALA A 114 -14.94 -1.95 -3.33
C ALA A 114 -15.03 -2.34 -4.81
N GLY A 115 -13.91 -2.64 -5.49
CA GLY A 115 -13.84 -3.19 -6.86
C GLY A 115 -14.39 -2.32 -8.00
N SER A 116 -15.18 -1.29 -7.69
CA SER A 116 -16.08 -0.59 -8.63
C SER A 116 -15.52 0.73 -9.16
N ARG A 117 -14.43 1.27 -8.59
CA ARG A 117 -13.81 2.54 -9.04
C ARG A 117 -12.35 2.44 -9.47
N LEU A 118 -11.72 1.27 -9.35
CA LEU A 118 -10.39 1.03 -9.92
C LEU A 118 -10.40 0.91 -11.46
N TYR A 119 -11.59 0.75 -12.05
CA TYR A 119 -11.82 0.85 -13.50
C TYR A 119 -12.22 2.25 -13.97
N SER A 120 -12.16 3.25 -13.09
CA SER A 120 -12.30 4.65 -13.51
C SER A 120 -11.18 5.04 -14.47
N PRO A 121 -11.43 5.84 -15.52
CA PRO A 121 -10.41 6.41 -16.42
C PRO A 121 -9.24 7.08 -15.68
N THR A 122 -9.43 7.54 -14.44
CA THR A 122 -8.38 8.14 -13.60
C THR A 122 -7.42 7.10 -12.99
N CYS A 123 -7.88 5.87 -12.75
CA CYS A 123 -7.07 4.76 -12.26
C CYS A 123 -6.32 4.04 -13.39
N TYR A 124 -6.77 4.15 -14.65
CA TYR A 124 -6.05 3.64 -15.83
C TYR A 124 -4.59 4.10 -15.88
N PHE A 125 -4.25 5.26 -15.31
CA PHE A 125 -2.87 5.74 -15.21
C PHE A 125 -2.01 4.92 -14.25
N LEU A 126 -2.56 4.33 -13.17
CA LEU A 126 -1.81 3.39 -12.30
C LEU A 126 -1.46 2.11 -13.07
N TRP A 127 -2.41 1.66 -13.88
CA TRP A 127 -2.34 0.49 -14.74
C TRP A 127 -1.51 0.69 -16.02
N HIS A 128 -1.29 1.92 -16.50
CA HIS A 128 -0.41 2.20 -17.65
C HIS A 128 1.01 2.60 -17.24
N SER A 129 1.21 3.06 -16.00
CA SER A 129 2.55 3.38 -15.47
C SER A 129 3.29 2.12 -14.95
N ILE A 130 2.53 1.07 -14.65
CA ILE A 130 3.00 -0.29 -14.38
C ILE A 130 2.72 -1.06 -15.67
N ASP A 131 3.74 -1.53 -16.38
CA ASP A 131 3.55 -2.17 -17.69
C ASP A 131 2.75 -3.47 -17.56
N ILE A 132 1.42 -3.40 -17.70
CA ILE A 132 0.50 -4.55 -17.65
C ILE A 132 0.81 -5.58 -18.73
N ARG A 133 1.55 -5.22 -19.79
CA ARG A 133 1.97 -6.18 -20.81
C ARG A 133 2.90 -7.28 -20.26
N GLN A 134 3.50 -7.08 -19.07
CA GLN A 134 4.23 -8.15 -18.38
C GLN A 134 3.34 -9.06 -17.52
N LEU A 135 2.09 -8.69 -17.24
CA LEU A 135 1.19 -9.42 -16.32
C LEU A 135 0.09 -10.22 -17.00
N SER A 136 -0.21 -9.93 -18.28
CA SER A 136 -1.13 -10.77 -19.07
C SER A 136 -0.56 -12.14 -19.45
N HIS A 137 0.72 -12.41 -19.14
CA HIS A 137 1.40 -13.68 -19.48
C HIS A 137 1.50 -14.68 -18.32
N GLN A 138 0.89 -14.43 -17.14
CA GLN A 138 0.87 -15.39 -16.02
C GLN A 138 -0.53 -15.79 -15.53
N ILE A 139 -1.55 -15.59 -16.37
CA ILE A 139 -2.86 -16.23 -16.19
C ILE A 139 -3.16 -17.00 -17.47
N THR A 140 -2.52 -18.15 -17.62
CA THR A 140 -3.02 -19.28 -18.39
C THR A 140 -2.57 -20.54 -17.67
#